data_AF-A0A9Y6JCL2-F1
#
_entry.id   AF-A0A9Y6JCL2-F1
#
_cell.length_a   1.000
_cell.length_b   1.000
_cell.length_c   1.000
_cell.angle_alpha   90.00
_cell.angle_beta   90.00
_cell.angle_gamma   90.00
#
_symmetry.space_group_name_H-M   'P 1'
#
loop_
_entity.id
_entity.type
_entity.pdbx_description
1 polymer ?
#
loop_
_entity_poly.entity_id
_entity_poly.type
_entity_poly.pdbx_seq_one_letter_code
_entity_poly.pdbx_strand_id
1 'polypeptide(L)'
;MKFRVQQTFCFLMSVLFLCVVADLQAPVVHTGLGSLKGEYVSVKGKETGVHAYLGVPFAKPPLGPSLRLAPPQPAEEWEGVRDATKQPPM
;
A
#
# COMPACT_ATOMS: atom_id res chain seq x y z
N MET A 1 6.42 42.99 -16.74
CA MET A 1 6.06 41.67 -17.32
C MET A 1 6.90 40.51 -16.79
N LYS A 2 8.23 40.62 -16.68
CA LYS A 2 9.12 39.52 -16.20
C LYS A 2 8.83 39.03 -14.76
N PHE A 3 8.51 39.95 -13.84
CA PHE A 3 8.24 39.63 -12.43
C PHE A 3 6.93 38.83 -12.22
N ARG A 4 5.89 39.17 -12.99
CA ARG A 4 4.57 38.54 -12.92
C ARG A 4 4.58 37.10 -13.46
N VAL A 5 5.39 36.85 -14.51
CA VAL A 5 5.58 35.52 -15.11
C VAL A 5 6.36 34.59 -14.18
N GLN A 6 7.39 35.11 -13.51
CA GLN A 6 8.19 34.34 -12.54
C GLN A 6 7.38 33.96 -11.30
N GLN A 7 6.56 34.88 -10.76
CA GLN A 7 5.67 34.57 -9.65
C GLN A 7 4.62 33.52 -10.01
N THR A 8 4.00 33.61 -11.19
CA THR A 8 3.04 32.59 -11.65
C THR A 8 3.70 31.23 -11.86
N PHE A 9 4.93 31.19 -12.36
CA PHE A 9 5.68 29.95 -12.57
C PHE A 9 6.05 29.29 -11.23
N CYS A 10 6.55 30.06 -10.26
CA CYS A 10 6.83 29.57 -8.91
C CYS A 10 5.56 29.05 -8.21
N PHE A 11 4.42 29.72 -8.41
CA PHE A 11 3.15 29.29 -7.85
C PHE A 11 2.67 27.98 -8.48
N LEU A 12 2.75 27.84 -9.81
CA LEU A 12 2.40 26.59 -10.51
C LEU A 12 3.33 25.43 -10.11
N MET A 13 4.63 25.67 -9.98
CA MET A 13 5.59 24.68 -9.50
C MET A 13 5.33 24.28 -8.04
N SER A 14 4.98 25.24 -7.18
CA SER A 14 4.61 24.97 -5.78
C SER A 14 3.32 24.18 -5.66
N VAL A 15 2.30 24.50 -6.48
CA VAL A 15 1.02 23.76 -6.51
C VAL A 15 1.25 22.34 -7.02
N LEU A 16 2.02 22.17 -8.10
CA LEU A 16 2.40 20.86 -8.63
C LEU A 16 3.13 20.03 -7.57
N PHE A 17 4.09 20.63 -6.87
CA PHE A 17 4.83 19.95 -5.80
C PHE A 17 3.91 19.53 -4.64
N LEU A 18 2.96 20.38 -4.23
CA LEU A 18 1.97 20.04 -3.20
C LEU A 18 1.06 18.87 -3.61
N CYS A 19 0.61 18.83 -4.88
CA CYS A 19 -0.22 17.74 -5.39
C CYS A 19 0.50 16.39 -5.35
N VAL A 20 1.82 16.35 -5.62
CA VAL A 20 2.62 15.11 -5.57
C VAL A 20 2.77 14.60 -4.13
N VAL A 21 2.91 15.49 -3.14
CA VAL A 21 3.10 15.08 -1.73
C VAL A 21 1.85 14.44 -1.13
N ALA A 22 0.65 14.89 -1.52
CA ALA A 22 -0.61 14.37 -1.00
C ALA A 22 -0.86 12.89 -1.39
N ASP A 23 -0.27 12.42 -2.48
CA ASP A 23 -0.41 11.05 -2.99
C ASP A 23 0.56 10.06 -2.29
N LEU A 24 1.52 10.55 -1.49
CA LEU A 24 2.60 9.73 -0.94
C LEU A 24 2.25 9.00 0.37
N GLN A 25 1.12 9.28 1.01
CA GLN A 25 0.73 8.63 2.26
C GLN A 25 -0.04 7.32 2.02
N ALA A 26 0.67 6.32 1.51
CA ALA A 26 0.15 4.95 1.45
C ALA A 26 -0.28 4.48 2.87
N PRO A 27 -1.47 3.87 3.01
CA PRO A 27 -2.01 3.56 4.33
C PRO A 27 -1.24 2.41 5.00
N VAL A 28 -0.73 2.64 6.21
CA VAL A 28 -0.09 1.61 7.04
C VAL A 28 -1.05 1.15 8.14
N VAL A 29 -1.20 -0.16 8.29
CA VAL A 29 -2.00 -0.77 9.37
C VAL A 29 -1.13 -1.74 10.19
N HIS A 30 -1.39 -1.83 11.49
CA HIS A 30 -0.73 -2.74 12.40
C HIS A 30 -1.62 -3.96 12.67
N THR A 31 -1.06 -5.16 12.51
CA THR A 31 -1.73 -6.44 12.82
C THR A 31 -1.00 -7.14 13.97
N GLY A 32 -1.56 -8.24 14.47
CA GLY A 32 -0.88 -9.06 15.48
C GLY A 32 0.43 -9.70 15.00
N LEU A 33 0.62 -9.86 13.69
CA LEU A 33 1.80 -10.50 13.10
C LEU A 33 2.86 -9.52 12.57
N GLY A 34 2.51 -8.23 12.47
CA GLY A 34 3.37 -7.21 11.88
C GLY A 34 2.60 -6.11 11.15
N SER A 35 3.32 -5.14 10.59
CA SER A 35 2.72 -3.98 9.92
C SER A 35 2.59 -4.21 8.41
N LEU A 36 1.55 -3.65 7.79
CA LEU A 36 1.26 -3.76 6.36
C LEU A 36 1.11 -2.36 5.75
N LYS A 37 1.72 -2.15 4.58
CA LYS A 37 1.50 -0.99 3.71
C LYS A 37 0.55 -1.37 2.59
N GLY A 38 -0.62 -0.75 2.54
CA GLY A 38 -1.60 -0.93 1.47
C GLY A 38 -1.61 0.23 0.49
N GLU A 39 -2.69 0.35 -0.26
CA GLU A 39 -2.95 1.43 -1.21
C GLU A 39 -4.41 1.93 -1.13
N TYR A 40 -4.67 3.17 -1.53
CA TYR A 40 -6.02 3.68 -1.70
C TYR A 40 -6.47 3.43 -3.14
N VAL A 41 -7.59 2.73 -3.33
CA VAL A 41 -8.10 2.38 -4.67
C VAL A 41 -9.53 2.87 -4.87
N SER A 42 -9.78 3.47 -6.03
CA SER A 42 -11.13 3.90 -6.44
C SER A 42 -11.99 2.70 -6.81
N VAL A 43 -13.26 2.71 -6.39
CA VAL A 43 -14.22 1.65 -6.68
C VAL A 43 -15.26 2.16 -7.67
N LYS A 44 -15.45 1.44 -8.78
CA LYS A 44 -16.43 1.81 -9.82
C LYS A 44 -17.84 1.94 -9.21
N GLY A 45 -18.46 3.10 -9.39
CA GLY A 45 -19.81 3.38 -8.88
C GLY A 45 -19.86 3.77 -7.40
N LYS A 46 -18.71 4.13 -6.79
CA LYS A 46 -18.62 4.72 -5.46
C LYS A 46 -17.88 6.05 -5.54
N GLU A 47 -18.39 7.05 -4.84
CA GLU A 47 -17.74 8.36 -4.68
C GLU A 47 -16.49 8.26 -3.79
N THR A 48 -16.42 7.24 -2.94
CA THR A 48 -15.29 6.97 -2.04
C THR A 48 -14.53 5.73 -2.50
N GLY A 49 -13.20 5.79 -2.50
CA GLY A 49 -12.33 4.62 -2.61
C GLY A 49 -12.24 3.81 -1.31
N VAL A 50 -11.40 2.78 -1.33
CA VAL A 50 -11.14 1.87 -0.22
C VAL A 50 -9.65 1.69 0.01
N HIS A 51 -9.26 1.29 1.22
CA HIS A 51 -7.89 0.84 1.49
C HIS A 51 -7.76 -0.63 1.11
N ALA A 52 -6.89 -0.95 0.17
CA ALA A 52 -6.61 -2.31 -0.26
C ALA A 52 -5.30 -2.82 0.35
N TYR A 53 -5.35 -4.04 0.89
CA TYR A 53 -4.21 -4.79 1.41
C TYR A 53 -4.23 -6.19 0.79
N LEU A 54 -3.26 -6.45 -0.08
CA LEU A 54 -3.18 -7.63 -0.94
C LEU A 54 -2.03 -8.54 -0.50
N GLY A 55 -2.18 -9.85 -0.71
CA GLY A 55 -1.11 -10.82 -0.40
C GLY A 55 -0.76 -10.95 1.08
N VAL A 56 -1.71 -10.66 1.98
CA VAL A 56 -1.51 -10.76 3.44
C VAL A 56 -1.43 -12.24 3.86
N PRO A 57 -0.33 -12.70 4.47
CA PRO A 57 -0.20 -14.09 4.90
C PRO A 57 -1.10 -14.37 6.11
N PHE A 58 -1.90 -15.43 6.01
CA PHE A 58 -2.76 -15.90 7.11
C PHE A 58 -2.36 -17.31 7.61
N ALA A 59 -1.48 -17.99 6.90
CA ALA A 59 -0.95 -19.31 7.25
C ALA A 59 0.48 -19.46 6.71
N LYS A 60 1.22 -20.43 7.27
CA LYS A 60 2.53 -20.84 6.76
C LYS A 60 2.38 -21.41 5.34
N PRO A 61 3.24 -21.05 4.37
CA PRO A 61 3.20 -21.64 3.03
C PRO A 61 3.28 -23.17 3.09
N PRO A 62 2.37 -23.92 2.41
CA PRO A 62 2.28 -25.38 2.52
C PRO A 62 3.33 -26.10 1.66
N LEU A 63 4.60 -25.77 1.88
CA LEU A 63 5.74 -26.26 1.11
C LEU A 63 6.41 -27.45 1.83
N GLY A 64 6.93 -28.39 1.04
CA GLY A 64 7.64 -29.57 1.56
C GLY A 64 6.72 -30.70 2.01
N PRO A 65 7.31 -31.87 2.37
CA PRO A 65 6.55 -33.09 2.66
C PRO A 65 5.77 -33.03 3.97
N SER A 66 6.16 -32.20 4.92
CA SER A 66 5.51 -32.06 6.23
C SER A 66 4.29 -31.13 6.22
N LEU A 67 4.19 -30.21 5.26
CA LEU A 67 3.12 -29.20 5.19
C LEU A 67 2.16 -29.44 4.03
N ARG A 68 2.61 -30.07 2.94
CA ARG A 68 1.74 -30.39 1.81
C ARG A 68 0.67 -31.40 2.25
N LEU A 69 -0.60 -31.09 1.97
CA LEU A 69 -1.78 -31.85 2.39
C LEU A 69 -2.00 -31.91 3.92
N ALA A 70 -1.22 -31.18 4.72
CA ALA A 70 -1.46 -31.05 6.15
C ALA A 70 -2.42 -29.88 6.45
N PRO A 71 -3.03 -29.83 7.65
CA PRO A 71 -3.76 -28.65 8.11
C PRO A 71 -2.86 -27.39 8.08
N PRO A 72 -3.43 -26.20 7.82
CA PRO A 72 -2.67 -24.95 7.81
C PRO A 72 -2.05 -24.69 9.19
N GLN A 73 -0.80 -24.27 9.21
CA GLN A 73 -0.12 -23.79 10.41
C GLN A 73 -0.15 -22.26 10.46
N PRO A 74 -0.07 -21.62 11.65
CA PRO A 74 -0.03 -20.17 11.78
C PRO A 74 1.08 -19.53 10.93
N ALA A 75 0.81 -18.34 10.39
CA ALA A 75 1.85 -17.54 9.74
C ALA A 75 2.87 -17.04 10.77
N GLU A 76 4.11 -16.86 10.33
CA GLU A 76 5.19 -16.30 11.15
C GLU A 76 5.02 -14.77 11.25
N GLU A 77 5.38 -14.21 12.39
CA GLU A 77 5.49 -12.76 12.57
C GLU A 77 6.61 -12.20 11.66
N TRP A 78 6.49 -10.94 11.27
CA TRP A 78 7.52 -10.24 10.50
C TRP A 78 7.87 -8.89 11.11
N GLU A 79 9.14 -8.52 10.96
CA GLU A 79 9.63 -7.21 11.36
C GLU A 79 9.36 -6.15 10.28
N GLY A 80 9.22 -4.90 10.72
CA GLY A 80 9.03 -3.76 9.83
C GLY A 80 7.64 -3.71 9.17
N VAL A 81 7.60 -3.11 7.97
CA VAL A 81 6.37 -2.90 7.21
C VAL A 81 6.42 -3.73 5.93
N ARG A 82 5.52 -4.70 5.80
CA ARG A 82 5.39 -5.54 4.61
C ARG A 82 4.57 -4.81 3.54
N ASP A 83 5.05 -4.86 2.31
CA ASP A 83 4.32 -4.34 1.14
C ASP A 83 3.13 -5.26 0.81
N ALA A 84 1.92 -4.71 0.91
CA ALA A 84 0.65 -5.37 0.64
C ALA A 84 -0.11 -4.67 -0.50
N THR A 85 0.62 -4.20 -1.52
CA THR A 85 0.04 -3.55 -2.72
C THR A 85 -0.06 -4.49 -3.93
N LYS A 86 0.35 -5.76 -3.79
CA LYS A 86 0.42 -6.71 -4.90
C LYS A 86 -0.30 -8.01 -4.58
N GLN A 87 -0.96 -8.58 -5.59
CA GLN A 87 -1.51 -9.93 -5.50
C GLN A 87 -0.38 -10.94 -5.24
N PRO A 88 -0.63 -11.99 -4.43
CA PRO A 88 0.32 -13.08 -4.31
C PRO A 88 0.45 -13.83 -5.65
N PRO A 89 1.52 -14.61 -5.85
CA PRO A 89 1.59 -15.54 -6.95
C PRO A 89 0.36 -16.47 -6.97
N MET A 90 -0.16 -16.75 -8.17
CA MET A 90 -1.15 -17.81 -8.40
C MET A 90 -0.46 -19.16 -8.61
#